data_AF-A0A182SV62-F1
#
_entry.id   AF-A0A182SV62-F1
#
_cell.length_a   1.000
_cell.length_b   1.000
_cell.length_c   1.000
_cell.angle_alpha   90.00
_cell.angle_beta   90.00
_cell.angle_gamma   90.00
#
_symmetry.space_group_name_H-M   'P 1'
#
loop_
_entity.id
_entity.type
_entity.pdbx_description
1 polymer ?
#
loop_
_entity_poly.entity_id
_entity_poly.type
_entity_poly.pdbx_seq_one_letter_code
_entity_poly.pdbx_strand_id
1 'polypeptide(L)'
;MLQETLAVLNAELAGGQTEPTPDASYRRQVAVGLLYRFVLHIAPRDRRVANPVVRSGGFAIPRPLSTGAQSFDTYPSNWPLTQALPKLEAFQQTAGEAVYVNDLPSRPDELHAAFVLATVARRQILSIDPSAALELPGVVAFYSAKDIPGQNDFGSLKGGINTAFPFRNVPEEIICSGKVLYHGQPI
;
A
#
# COMPACT_ATOMS: atom_id res chain seq x y z
N MET A 1 25.39 2.00 -36.59
CA MET A 1 24.92 3.25 -35.94
C MET A 1 23.94 3.00 -34.77
N LEU A 2 22.65 2.67 -34.98
CA LEU A 2 21.71 2.52 -33.82
C LEU A 2 22.09 1.42 -32.83
N GLN A 3 22.47 0.23 -33.32
CA GLN A 3 22.89 -0.88 -32.45
C GLN A 3 24.14 -0.53 -31.63
N GLU A 4 25.06 0.25 -32.20
CA GLU A 4 26.25 0.74 -31.50
C GLU A 4 25.86 1.76 -30.43
N THR A 5 24.96 2.71 -30.74
CA THR A 5 24.46 3.68 -29.75
C THR A 5 23.79 3.00 -28.57
N LEU A 6 22.94 1.99 -28.81
CA LEU A 6 22.29 1.22 -27.75
C LEU A 6 23.31 0.40 -26.94
N ALA A 7 24.33 -0.17 -27.59
CA ALA A 7 25.40 -0.91 -26.92
C ALA A 7 26.27 0.00 -26.03
N VAL A 8 26.62 1.19 -26.52
CA VAL A 8 27.35 2.22 -25.75
C VAL A 8 26.54 2.66 -24.53
N LEU A 9 25.27 3.03 -24.71
CA LEU A 9 24.40 3.41 -23.59
C LEU A 9 24.26 2.28 -22.56
N ASN A 10 24.11 1.04 -23.01
CA ASN A 10 24.01 -0.12 -22.12
C ASN A 10 25.33 -0.37 -21.34
N ALA A 11 26.48 -0.10 -21.95
CA ALA A 11 27.79 -0.21 -21.31
C ALA A 11 28.07 0.94 -20.32
N GLU A 12 27.71 2.18 -20.67
CA GLU A 12 27.83 3.35 -19.78
C GLU A 12 26.98 3.19 -18.52
N LEU A 13 25.79 2.62 -18.66
CA LEU A 13 24.87 2.35 -17.56
C LEU A 13 25.21 1.05 -16.78
N ALA A 14 26.33 0.39 -17.06
CA ALA A 14 26.73 -0.85 -16.41
C ALA A 14 27.34 -0.68 -15.00
N GLY A 15 27.36 0.54 -14.44
CA GLY A 15 27.84 0.84 -13.08
C GLY A 15 26.74 0.78 -12.02
N GLY A 16 27.02 0.14 -10.88
CA GLY A 16 26.06 -0.13 -9.81
C GLY A 16 25.72 1.08 -8.93
N GLN A 17 24.45 1.18 -8.55
CA GLN A 17 24.04 1.93 -7.36
C GLN A 17 23.46 0.94 -6.35
N THR A 18 24.04 0.92 -5.15
CA THR A 18 23.60 0.14 -3.98
C THR A 18 22.96 1.08 -2.98
N GLU A 19 21.66 1.31 -3.14
CA GLU A 19 20.73 2.01 -2.23
C GLU A 19 19.32 1.55 -2.67
N PRO A 20 18.26 1.63 -1.83
CA PRO A 20 17.01 0.89 -2.02
C PRO A 20 16.21 1.45 -3.20
N THR A 21 16.57 1.00 -4.39
CA THR A 21 16.08 1.50 -5.68
C THR A 21 15.75 0.30 -6.56
N PRO A 22 14.84 0.44 -7.55
CA PRO A 22 14.47 -0.65 -8.46
C PRO A 22 15.72 -1.28 -9.08
N ASP A 23 15.72 -2.59 -9.28
CA ASP A 23 16.88 -3.35 -9.76
C ASP A 23 17.68 -2.62 -10.87
N ALA A 24 19.01 -2.58 -10.73
CA ALA A 24 19.88 -1.83 -11.63
C ALA A 24 19.76 -2.31 -13.08
N SER A 25 19.53 -3.61 -13.30
CA SER A 25 19.33 -4.17 -14.64
C SER A 25 18.02 -3.68 -15.26
N TYR A 26 16.95 -3.55 -14.46
CA TYR A 26 15.67 -3.01 -14.90
C TYR A 26 15.80 -1.56 -15.36
N ARG A 27 16.40 -0.69 -14.54
CA ARG A 27 16.58 0.73 -14.91
C ARG A 27 17.38 0.90 -16.19
N ARG A 28 18.44 0.10 -16.35
CA ARG A 28 19.25 0.07 -17.57
C ARG A 28 18.40 -0.33 -18.78
N GLN A 29 17.62 -1.40 -18.67
CA GLN A 29 16.72 -1.84 -19.74
C GLN A 29 15.69 -0.76 -20.09
N VAL A 30 15.13 -0.07 -19.10
CA VAL A 30 14.20 1.05 -19.32
C VAL A 30 14.87 2.21 -20.05
N ALA A 31 16.08 2.61 -19.67
CA ALA A 31 16.80 3.69 -20.34
C ALA A 31 17.08 3.37 -21.82
N VAL A 32 17.58 2.16 -22.10
CA VAL A 32 17.79 1.67 -23.47
C VAL A 32 16.46 1.60 -24.24
N GLY A 33 15.40 1.10 -23.60
CA GLY A 33 14.06 1.01 -24.18
C GLY A 33 13.43 2.37 -24.48
N LEU A 34 13.65 3.39 -23.63
CA LEU A 34 13.18 4.76 -23.84
C LEU A 34 13.91 5.44 -25.00
N LEU A 35 15.23 5.25 -25.13
CA LEU A 35 15.97 5.72 -26.29
C LEU A 35 15.47 5.04 -27.57
N TYR A 36 15.27 3.73 -27.54
CA TYR A 36 14.73 2.99 -28.69
C TYR A 36 13.30 3.46 -29.05
N ARG A 37 12.44 3.68 -28.05
CA ARG A 37 11.12 4.29 -28.23
C ARG A 37 11.18 5.66 -28.89
N PHE A 38 12.10 6.53 -28.45
CA PHE A 38 12.30 7.85 -29.06
C PHE A 38 12.69 7.71 -30.54
N VAL A 39 13.66 6.83 -30.84
CA VAL A 39 14.09 6.56 -32.22
C VAL A 39 12.91 6.08 -33.09
N LEU A 40 12.08 5.16 -32.58
CA LEU A 40 10.87 4.70 -33.28
C LEU A 40 9.84 5.81 -33.49
N HIS A 41 9.75 6.78 -32.56
CA HIS A 41 8.82 7.90 -32.66
C HIS A 41 9.19 8.89 -33.77
N ILE A 42 10.48 9.18 -33.93
CA ILE A 42 10.98 10.12 -34.95
C ILE A 42 11.28 9.47 -36.30
N ALA A 43 11.34 8.13 -36.36
CA ALA A 43 11.65 7.41 -37.58
C ALA A 43 10.62 7.72 -38.70
N PRO A 44 11.08 8.01 -39.93
CA PRO A 44 10.21 8.16 -41.09
C PRO A 44 9.27 6.97 -41.28
N ARG A 45 8.09 7.23 -41.87
CA ARG A 45 7.09 6.18 -42.13
C ARG A 45 7.51 5.17 -43.21
N ASP A 46 8.72 5.26 -43.75
CA ASP A 46 9.28 4.31 -44.72
C ASP A 46 9.54 2.94 -44.07
N ARG A 47 9.01 1.87 -44.67
CA ARG A 47 9.19 0.48 -44.22
C ARG A 47 10.65 0.02 -44.30
N ARG A 48 11.47 0.69 -45.12
CA ARG A 48 12.92 0.45 -45.22
C ARG A 48 13.69 0.96 -44.00
N VAL A 49 13.11 1.89 -43.23
CA VAL A 49 13.75 2.54 -42.07
C VAL A 49 13.30 1.89 -40.76
N ALA A 50 12.01 1.60 -40.59
CA ALA A 50 11.49 0.91 -39.40
C ALA A 50 10.48 -0.17 -39.79
N ASN A 51 10.75 -1.40 -39.36
CA ASN A 51 9.87 -2.55 -39.53
C ASN A 51 8.49 -2.26 -38.91
N PRO A 52 7.37 -2.43 -39.65
CA PRO A 52 6.01 -2.20 -39.13
C PRO A 52 5.71 -2.87 -37.79
N VAL A 53 6.29 -4.04 -37.50
CA VAL A 53 6.05 -4.83 -36.28
C VAL A 53 6.46 -4.06 -35.01
N VAL A 54 7.53 -3.27 -35.07
CA VAL A 54 8.06 -2.56 -33.89
C VAL A 54 7.54 -1.13 -33.74
N ARG A 55 6.77 -0.62 -34.71
CA ARG A 55 6.38 0.80 -34.74
C ARG A 55 5.47 1.24 -33.61
N SER A 56 4.61 0.34 -33.13
CA SER A 56 3.75 0.63 -31.98
C SER A 56 4.55 1.04 -30.74
N GLY A 57 5.80 0.58 -30.61
CA GLY A 57 6.70 0.94 -29.51
C GLY A 57 7.12 2.41 -29.46
N GLY A 58 6.95 3.17 -30.56
CA GLY A 58 7.22 4.61 -30.60
C GLY A 58 6.10 5.49 -30.04
N PHE A 59 4.93 4.93 -29.75
CA PHE A 59 3.74 5.67 -29.32
C PHE A 59 3.39 5.36 -27.87
N ALA A 60 2.72 6.31 -27.21
CA ALA A 60 2.11 6.04 -25.92
C ALA A 60 0.93 5.07 -26.09
N ILE A 61 0.72 4.22 -25.08
CA ILE A 61 -0.45 3.33 -25.05
C ILE A 61 -1.70 4.21 -24.93
N PRO A 62 -2.64 4.17 -25.89
CA PRO A 62 -3.88 4.94 -25.78
C PRO A 62 -4.72 4.37 -24.64
N ARG A 63 -5.35 5.26 -23.86
CA ARG A 63 -6.29 4.92 -22.79
C ARG A 63 -7.69 5.38 -23.20
N PRO A 64 -8.47 4.55 -23.93
CA PRO A 64 -9.82 4.92 -24.33
C PRO A 64 -10.76 4.95 -23.11
N LEU A 65 -11.95 5.52 -23.29
CA LEU A 65 -13.00 5.48 -22.28
C LEU A 65 -13.34 4.02 -21.96
N SER A 66 -13.45 3.70 -20.67
CA SER A 66 -13.81 2.35 -20.21
C SER A 66 -15.26 2.03 -20.56
N THR A 67 -15.52 0.80 -21.02
CA THR A 67 -16.87 0.29 -21.33
C THR A 67 -17.11 -1.03 -20.60
N GLY A 68 -18.35 -1.30 -20.21
CA GLY A 68 -18.73 -2.56 -19.57
C GLY A 68 -20.16 -2.98 -19.93
N ALA A 69 -20.44 -4.27 -19.89
CA ALA A 69 -21.77 -4.84 -20.09
C ALA A 69 -22.09 -5.76 -18.90
N GLN A 70 -23.33 -5.68 -18.40
CA GLN A 70 -23.83 -6.52 -17.31
C GLN A 70 -25.15 -7.14 -17.75
N SER A 71 -25.32 -8.43 -17.49
CA SER A 71 -26.55 -9.18 -17.79
C SER A 71 -26.90 -10.01 -16.56
N PHE A 72 -28.12 -9.86 -16.08
CA PHE A 72 -28.65 -10.60 -14.93
C PHE A 72 -30.16 -10.76 -15.09
N ASP A 73 -30.69 -11.85 -14.55
CA ASP A 73 -32.14 -12.12 -14.57
C ASP A 73 -32.84 -11.41 -13.40
N THR A 74 -34.09 -11.02 -13.63
CA THR A 74 -34.95 -10.43 -12.59
C THR A 74 -36.39 -10.94 -12.74
N TYR A 75 -37.07 -11.14 -11.61
CA TYR A 75 -38.43 -11.67 -11.55
C TYR A 75 -39.32 -10.73 -10.75
N PRO A 76 -40.18 -9.91 -11.39
CA PRO A 76 -41.04 -8.95 -10.70
C PRO A 76 -41.96 -9.55 -9.63
N SER A 77 -42.37 -10.81 -9.78
CA SER A 77 -43.14 -11.54 -8.76
C SER A 77 -42.40 -11.72 -7.44
N ASN A 78 -41.06 -11.70 -7.49
CA ASN A 78 -40.18 -11.93 -6.35
C ASN A 78 -39.44 -10.65 -5.95
N TRP A 79 -39.89 -9.48 -6.39
CA TRP A 79 -39.32 -8.22 -5.93
C TRP A 79 -39.69 -7.98 -4.45
N PRO A 80 -38.74 -7.47 -3.63
CA PRO A 80 -37.45 -6.85 -4.02
C PRO A 80 -36.25 -7.81 -4.15
N LEU A 81 -36.40 -9.12 -3.92
CA LEU A 81 -35.27 -10.06 -3.82
C LEU A 81 -34.40 -10.12 -5.10
N THR A 82 -35.02 -10.04 -6.27
CA THR A 82 -34.32 -10.13 -7.57
C THR A 82 -34.25 -8.77 -8.28
N GLN A 83 -34.71 -7.70 -7.63
CA GLN A 83 -34.70 -6.36 -8.19
C GLN A 83 -33.31 -5.74 -8.04
N ALA A 84 -32.81 -5.12 -9.11
CA ALA A 84 -31.59 -4.31 -9.04
C ALA A 84 -31.90 -3.00 -8.31
N LEU A 85 -31.71 -3.01 -7.00
CA LEU A 85 -31.88 -1.82 -6.16
C LEU A 85 -30.53 -1.16 -5.92
N PRO A 86 -30.45 0.19 -6.01
CA PRO A 86 -29.26 0.89 -5.55
C PRO A 86 -29.07 0.61 -4.06
N LYS A 87 -27.81 0.55 -3.62
CA LYS A 87 -27.48 0.47 -2.21
C LYS A 87 -28.19 1.60 -1.46
N LEU A 88 -28.82 1.29 -0.34
CA LEU A 88 -29.64 2.24 0.42
C LEU A 88 -28.87 3.52 0.76
N GLU A 89 -27.60 3.37 1.15
CA GLU A 89 -26.76 4.48 1.56
C GLU A 89 -26.00 5.15 0.40
N ALA A 90 -26.24 4.73 -0.85
CA ALA A 90 -25.47 5.20 -2.00
C ALA A 90 -25.52 6.72 -2.15
N PHE A 91 -26.70 7.32 -1.95
CA PHE A 91 -26.87 8.77 -2.07
C PHE A 91 -26.13 9.53 -0.97
N GLN A 92 -26.22 9.08 0.29
CA GLN A 92 -25.47 9.73 1.37
C GLN A 92 -23.95 9.57 1.19
N GLN A 93 -23.50 8.41 0.70
CA GLN A 93 -22.09 8.16 0.44
C GLN A 93 -21.55 9.05 -0.69
N THR A 94 -22.31 9.24 -1.77
CA THR A 94 -21.88 10.09 -2.89
C THR A 94 -22.05 11.58 -2.62
N ALA A 95 -22.93 11.96 -1.68
CA ALA A 95 -23.10 13.33 -1.22
C ALA A 95 -22.14 13.74 -0.09
N GLY A 96 -21.43 12.79 0.52
CA GLY A 96 -20.56 13.04 1.69
C GLY A 96 -21.33 13.21 3.01
N GLU A 97 -22.56 12.71 3.08
CA GLU A 97 -23.44 12.78 4.26
C GLU A 97 -23.36 11.51 5.13
N ALA A 98 -22.82 10.42 4.57
CA ALA A 98 -22.60 9.20 5.33
C ALA A 98 -21.52 9.43 6.40
N VAL A 99 -21.88 9.23 7.67
CA VAL A 99 -21.00 9.47 8.83
C VAL A 99 -20.14 8.24 9.10
N TYR A 100 -18.82 8.40 9.00
CA TYR A 100 -17.82 7.42 9.40
C TYR A 100 -17.24 7.77 10.78
N VAL A 101 -16.45 6.85 11.36
CA VAL A 101 -15.91 6.99 12.73
C VAL A 101 -15.16 8.31 12.93
N ASN A 102 -14.41 8.75 11.92
CA ASN A 102 -13.62 9.98 11.99
C ASN A 102 -14.41 11.25 11.62
N ASP A 103 -15.69 11.12 11.23
CA ASP A 103 -16.57 12.26 10.97
C ASP A 103 -17.36 12.67 12.23
N LEU A 104 -17.29 11.84 13.28
CA LEU A 104 -17.88 12.18 14.57
C LEU A 104 -17.17 13.41 15.14
N PRO A 105 -17.93 14.37 15.71
CA PRO A 105 -17.33 15.56 16.30
C PRO A 105 -16.48 15.16 17.51
N SER A 106 -15.33 15.81 17.66
CA SER A 106 -14.47 15.62 18.82
C SER A 106 -15.22 15.97 20.11
N ARG A 107 -15.03 15.16 21.13
CA ARG A 107 -15.60 15.39 22.46
C ARG A 107 -14.72 16.35 23.26
N PRO A 108 -15.28 17.05 24.26
CA PRO A 108 -14.48 17.77 25.25
C PRO A 108 -13.46 16.81 25.87
N ASP A 109 -12.21 17.27 25.99
CA ASP A 109 -11.09 16.52 26.55
C ASP A 109 -10.71 15.23 25.79
N GLU A 110 -11.15 15.07 24.54
CA GLU A 110 -10.72 13.98 23.67
C GLU A 110 -9.22 14.10 23.35
N LEU A 111 -8.50 12.99 23.53
CA LEU A 111 -7.08 12.88 23.20
C LEU A 111 -6.87 12.06 21.93
N HIS A 112 -5.77 12.35 21.26
CA HIS A 112 -5.31 11.57 20.11
C HIS A 112 -4.17 10.66 20.53
N ALA A 113 -4.14 9.45 19.97
CA ALA A 113 -3.08 8.49 20.19
C ALA A 113 -2.39 8.15 18.86
N ALA A 114 -1.09 7.90 18.92
CA ALA A 114 -0.30 7.40 17.80
C ALA A 114 0.62 6.30 18.30
N PHE A 115 0.80 5.26 17.49
CA PHE A 115 1.74 4.19 17.83
C PHE A 115 3.18 4.63 17.55
N VAL A 116 4.07 4.29 18.47
CA VAL A 116 5.51 4.24 18.18
C VAL A 116 5.78 2.88 17.55
N LEU A 117 6.36 2.89 16.35
CA LEU A 117 6.52 1.66 15.56
C LEU A 117 7.99 1.25 15.48
N ALA A 118 8.24 -0.05 15.59
CA ALA A 118 9.56 -0.62 15.46
C ALA A 118 10.15 -0.39 14.06
N THR A 119 11.34 0.20 13.99
CA THR A 119 12.06 0.44 12.74
C THR A 119 12.97 -0.72 12.32
N VAL A 120 13.21 -1.68 13.22
CA VAL A 120 14.09 -2.82 12.96
C VAL A 120 13.46 -4.10 13.50
N ALA A 121 13.23 -5.07 12.61
CA ALA A 121 12.68 -6.37 12.95
C ALA A 121 13.72 -7.30 13.61
N ARG A 122 13.25 -8.31 14.35
CA ARG A 122 14.07 -9.39 14.94
C ARG A 122 15.20 -8.86 15.82
N ARG A 123 14.88 -7.88 16.68
CA ARG A 123 15.79 -7.27 17.64
C ARG A 123 15.16 -7.21 19.02
N GLN A 124 16.01 -7.20 20.04
CA GLN A 124 15.59 -7.01 21.42
C GLN A 124 15.62 -5.52 21.76
N ILE A 125 14.53 -5.00 22.31
CA ILE A 125 14.48 -3.67 22.91
C ILE A 125 15.25 -3.76 24.22
N LEU A 126 16.29 -2.92 24.34
CA LEU A 126 17.09 -2.81 25.55
C LEU A 126 16.46 -1.80 26.53
N SER A 127 16.00 -0.67 26.00
CA SER A 127 15.39 0.41 26.77
C SER A 127 14.52 1.27 25.86
N ILE A 128 13.52 1.93 26.45
CA ILE A 128 12.69 2.95 25.83
C ILE A 128 12.77 4.18 26.71
N ASP A 129 13.11 5.32 26.12
CA ASP A 129 13.15 6.60 26.81
C ASP A 129 12.17 7.58 26.14
N PRO A 130 10.99 7.83 26.76
CA PRO A 130 10.00 8.75 26.22
C PRO A 130 10.18 10.20 26.70
N SER A 131 11.24 10.52 27.48
CA SER A 131 11.41 11.83 28.13
C SER A 131 11.26 13.01 27.17
N ALA A 132 12.00 13.00 26.06
CA ALA A 132 11.94 14.06 25.06
C ALA A 132 10.53 14.21 24.43
N ALA A 133 9.77 13.11 24.30
CA ALA A 133 8.41 13.17 23.78
C ALA A 133 7.44 13.76 24.82
N LEU A 134 7.60 13.42 26.09
CA LEU A 134 6.77 13.93 27.20
C LEU A 134 6.98 15.42 27.46
N GLU A 135 8.13 15.98 27.08
CA GLU A 135 8.41 17.42 27.17
C GLU A 135 7.72 18.24 26.07
N LEU A 136 7.21 17.60 25.01
CA LEU A 136 6.56 18.30 23.91
C LEU A 136 5.19 18.86 24.34
N PRO A 137 4.85 20.12 23.98
CA PRO A 137 3.55 20.68 24.28
C PRO A 137 2.39 19.84 23.73
N GLY A 138 1.42 19.52 24.58
CA GLY A 138 0.22 18.75 24.21
C GLY A 138 0.38 17.23 24.33
N VAL A 139 1.58 16.70 24.63
CA VAL A 139 1.74 15.28 24.95
C VAL A 139 1.26 15.02 26.36
N VAL A 140 0.30 14.11 26.50
CA VAL A 140 -0.31 13.79 27.80
C VAL A 140 0.38 12.61 28.48
N ALA A 141 0.73 11.57 27.71
CA ALA A 141 1.33 10.35 28.24
C ALA A 141 2.05 9.54 27.16
N PHE A 142 2.94 8.65 27.61
CA PHE A 142 3.50 7.56 26.84
C PHE A 142 3.10 6.25 27.51
N TYR A 143 2.59 5.30 26.73
CA TYR A 143 2.18 3.99 27.20
C TYR A 143 3.00 2.90 26.52
N SER A 144 3.38 1.90 27.30
CA SER A 144 4.17 0.75 26.89
C SER A 144 3.44 -0.56 27.25
N ALA A 145 4.03 -1.70 26.90
CA ALA A 145 3.53 -3.01 27.31
C ALA A 145 3.30 -3.15 28.83
N LYS A 146 4.02 -2.37 29.66
CA LYS A 146 3.91 -2.39 31.13
C LYS A 146 2.64 -1.74 31.66
N ASP A 147 2.02 -0.88 30.85
CA ASP A 147 0.87 -0.07 31.24
C ASP A 147 -0.47 -0.76 30.91
N ILE A 148 -0.42 -1.97 30.33
CA ILE A 148 -1.59 -2.77 30.04
C ILE A 148 -2.11 -3.40 31.35
N PRO A 149 -3.33 -3.09 31.80
CA PRO A 149 -3.84 -3.55 33.10
C PRO A 149 -4.16 -5.05 33.16
N GLY A 150 -4.13 -5.75 32.02
CA GLY A 150 -4.44 -7.17 31.90
C GLY A 150 -3.33 -7.95 31.18
N GLN A 151 -3.70 -9.04 30.51
CA GLN A 151 -2.76 -9.74 29.64
C GLN A 151 -2.48 -8.89 28.39
N ASN A 152 -1.20 -8.67 28.09
CA ASN A 152 -0.76 -8.04 26.86
C ASN A 152 -0.90 -9.02 25.68
N ASP A 153 -2.14 -9.31 25.32
CA ASP A 153 -2.50 -10.21 24.23
C ASP A 153 -3.82 -9.76 23.62
N PHE A 154 -3.83 -9.47 22.32
CA PHE A 154 -5.04 -9.12 21.58
C PHE A 154 -5.99 -10.33 21.45
N GLY A 155 -5.43 -11.54 21.42
CA GLY A 155 -6.16 -12.79 21.29
C GLY A 155 -6.86 -13.21 22.59
N SER A 156 -7.67 -12.34 23.20
CA SER A 156 -8.31 -12.63 24.48
C SER A 156 -9.19 -13.89 24.42
N LEU A 157 -8.74 -14.93 25.12
CA LEU A 157 -9.33 -16.25 25.23
C LEU A 157 -10.48 -16.24 26.25
N LYS A 158 -11.74 -16.19 25.80
CA LYS A 158 -12.84 -16.56 26.71
C LYS A 158 -12.84 -18.09 26.88
N GLY A 159 -12.30 -18.59 28.00
CA GLY A 159 -12.25 -20.02 28.31
C GLY A 159 -11.11 -20.82 27.64
N GLY A 160 -10.00 -20.16 27.29
CA GLY A 160 -8.82 -20.86 26.75
C GLY A 160 -8.93 -21.27 25.27
N ILE A 161 -9.98 -20.85 24.56
CA ILE A 161 -10.19 -21.15 23.14
C ILE A 161 -10.07 -19.85 22.33
N ASN A 162 -9.06 -19.77 21.46
CA ASN A 162 -8.96 -18.71 20.46
C ASN A 162 -9.99 -19.02 19.36
N THR A 163 -11.12 -18.32 19.37
CA THR A 163 -12.17 -18.46 18.34
C THR A 163 -12.00 -17.48 17.19
N ALA A 164 -11.04 -16.55 17.28
CA ALA A 164 -10.96 -15.40 16.38
C ALA A 164 -10.00 -15.62 15.18
N PHE A 165 -9.02 -16.52 15.28
CA PHE A 165 -7.99 -16.67 14.24
C PHE A 165 -7.53 -18.11 14.00
N PRO A 166 -7.03 -18.45 12.80
CA PRO A 166 -6.56 -19.81 12.45
C PRO A 166 -5.35 -20.27 13.28
N PHE A 167 -4.73 -19.39 14.06
CA PHE A 167 -3.57 -19.69 14.91
C PHE A 167 -4.00 -19.88 16.37
N ARG A 168 -4.17 -21.14 16.77
CA ARG A 168 -4.48 -21.50 18.17
C ARG A 168 -3.22 -21.31 19.03
N ASN A 169 -3.38 -20.67 20.19
CA ASN A 169 -2.38 -20.60 21.28
C ASN A 169 -1.06 -19.87 20.98
N VAL A 170 -1.04 -18.93 20.04
CA VAL A 170 0.09 -18.00 19.88
C VAL A 170 -0.32 -16.66 20.47
N PRO A 171 0.31 -16.20 21.57
CA PRO A 171 0.05 -14.87 22.10
C PRO A 171 0.42 -13.80 21.07
N GLU A 172 -0.46 -12.84 20.83
CA GLU A 172 -0.22 -11.70 19.96
C GLU A 172 -0.23 -10.42 20.79
N GLU A 173 0.97 -9.97 21.16
CA GLU A 173 1.11 -8.78 22.00
C GLU A 173 0.49 -7.54 21.35
N ILE A 174 -0.27 -6.78 22.13
CA ILE A 174 -0.86 -5.51 21.71
C ILE A 174 0.27 -4.49 21.51
N ILE A 175 1.19 -4.43 22.48
CA ILE A 175 2.40 -3.59 22.47
C ILE A 175 3.62 -4.48 22.72
N CYS A 176 4.68 -4.35 21.93
CA CYS A 176 5.87 -5.18 22.05
C CYS A 176 6.53 -5.03 23.43
N SER A 177 6.63 -6.11 24.19
CA SER A 177 7.24 -6.09 25.53
C SER A 177 8.76 -6.20 25.52
N GLY A 178 9.36 -6.56 24.39
CA GLY A 178 10.81 -6.68 24.29
C GLY A 178 11.34 -7.10 22.92
N LYS A 179 10.98 -8.29 22.43
CA LYS A 179 11.52 -8.78 21.15
C LYS A 179 10.64 -8.35 19.99
N VAL A 180 11.14 -7.42 19.18
CA VAL A 180 10.50 -7.02 17.94
C VAL A 180 10.51 -8.19 16.94
N LEU A 181 9.34 -8.56 16.43
CA LEU A 181 9.13 -9.66 15.49
C LEU A 181 9.17 -9.19 14.04
N TYR A 182 8.62 -8.02 13.75
CA TYR A 182 8.48 -7.47 12.41
C TYR A 182 8.66 -5.94 12.38
N HIS A 183 8.95 -5.39 11.21
CA HIS A 183 9.03 -3.94 11.02
C HIS A 183 7.64 -3.34 11.13
N GLY A 184 7.49 -2.26 11.88
CA GLY A 184 6.20 -1.63 12.12
C GLY A 184 5.42 -2.23 13.28
N GLN A 185 6.02 -3.09 14.11
CA GLN A 185 5.36 -3.59 15.32
C GLN A 185 5.21 -2.45 16.34
N PRO A 186 4.03 -2.24 16.96
CA PRO A 186 3.84 -1.25 18.03
C PRO A 186 4.74 -1.51 19.24
N ILE A 187 5.36 -0.46 19.78
CA ILE A 187 6.26 -0.46 20.96
C ILE A 187 5.73 0.51 22.02
#